data_AF-A0A383EDI5-F1
#
_entry.id   AF-A0A383EDI5-F1
#
_cell.length_a   1.000
_cell.length_b   1.000
_cell.length_c   1.000
_cell.angle_alpha   90.00
_cell.angle_beta   90.00
_cell.angle_gamma   90.00
#
_symmetry.space_group_name_H-M   'P 1'
#
loop_
_entity.id
_entity.type
_entity.pdbx_description
1 polymer ?
#
loop_
_entity_poly.entity_id
_entity_poly.type
_entity_poly.pdbx_seq_one_letter_code
_entity_poly.pdbx_strand_id
1 'polypeptide(L)'
;PETATVFQNPVGWAPCISVVVKQSTLMMMPGPPREMQAVFEAYIAPIISERFSAAGASVRVYVDSHESGVSPLMQKVMEKFPNVYVKAYVALREEDRGMPVDIVTTGSSQDDIELLLQESVNYFQEIVTAQGNSFLIETKQ
;
A
#
# COMPACT_ATOMS: atom_id res chain seq x y z
N PRO A 1 18.81 -20.54 -17.65
CA PRO A 1 20.10 -19.87 -17.92
C PRO A 1 21.15 -20.37 -16.93
N GLU A 2 22.42 -20.48 -17.33
CA GLU A 2 23.47 -21.03 -16.45
C GLU A 2 23.66 -20.21 -15.16
N THR A 3 23.42 -18.91 -15.22
CA THR A 3 23.53 -17.98 -14.07
C THR A 3 22.23 -17.80 -13.29
N ALA A 4 21.21 -18.62 -13.56
CA ALA A 4 19.91 -18.47 -12.93
C ALA A 4 19.85 -19.19 -11.57
N THR A 5 19.36 -18.48 -10.56
CA THR A 5 18.96 -19.10 -9.29
C THR A 5 17.53 -19.58 -9.42
N VAL A 6 17.27 -20.83 -9.02
CA VAL A 6 15.95 -21.45 -9.06
C VAL A 6 15.43 -21.60 -7.63
N PHE A 7 14.30 -20.98 -7.34
CA PHE A 7 13.58 -21.09 -6.08
C PHE A 7 12.41 -22.05 -6.24
N GLN A 8 12.26 -22.97 -5.29
CA GLN A 8 11.15 -23.92 -5.29
C GLN A 8 9.83 -23.19 -5.06
N ASN A 9 8.75 -23.67 -5.65
CA ASN A 9 7.44 -23.09 -5.40
C ASN A 9 6.80 -23.78 -4.18
N PRO A 10 6.48 -23.05 -3.11
CA PRO A 10 6.00 -23.68 -1.87
C PRO A 10 4.64 -24.37 -2.02
N VAL A 11 3.84 -23.99 -3.02
CA VAL A 11 2.44 -24.44 -3.17
C VAL A 11 2.11 -24.94 -4.58
N GLY A 12 3.13 -25.20 -5.40
CA GLY A 12 2.97 -25.60 -6.80
C GLY A 12 4.23 -26.21 -7.40
N TRP A 13 4.18 -26.52 -8.69
CA TRP A 13 5.28 -27.20 -9.39
C TRP A 13 6.17 -26.24 -10.18
N ALA A 14 5.62 -25.12 -10.65
CA ALA A 14 6.35 -24.16 -11.47
C ALA A 14 7.28 -23.32 -10.58
N PRO A 15 8.62 -23.43 -10.70
CA PRO A 15 9.55 -22.72 -9.83
C PRO A 15 9.63 -21.23 -10.16
N CYS A 16 10.21 -20.47 -9.25
CA CYS A 16 10.59 -19.09 -9.52
C CYS A 16 12.05 -19.02 -9.98
N ILE A 17 12.30 -18.31 -11.07
CA ILE A 17 13.64 -18.19 -11.66
C ILE A 17 14.12 -16.76 -11.51
N SER A 18 15.29 -16.57 -10.89
CA SER A 18 15.95 -15.27 -10.74
C SER A 18 17.22 -15.22 -11.56
N VAL A 19 17.40 -14.15 -12.34
CA VAL A 19 18.60 -13.88 -13.14
C VAL A 19 19.05 -12.45 -12.89
N VAL A 20 20.31 -12.28 -12.53
CA VAL A 20 20.94 -10.95 -12.46
C VAL A 20 21.44 -10.59 -13.86
N VAL A 21 20.95 -9.47 -14.38
CA VAL A 21 21.39 -8.90 -15.66
C VAL A 21 21.86 -7.48 -15.41
N LYS A 22 23.18 -7.27 -15.48
CA LYS A 22 23.84 -6.01 -15.12
C LYS A 22 23.49 -5.60 -13.67
N GLN A 23 22.85 -4.45 -13.50
CA GLN A 23 22.41 -3.92 -12.19
C GLN A 23 20.95 -4.28 -11.86
N SER A 24 20.28 -5.04 -12.74
CA SER A 24 18.87 -5.42 -12.57
C SER A 24 18.75 -6.90 -12.20
N THR A 25 17.74 -7.23 -11.42
CA THR A 25 17.37 -8.62 -11.12
C THR A 25 16.03 -8.90 -11.79
N LEU A 26 16.00 -9.87 -12.72
CA LEU A 26 14.77 -10.34 -13.35
C LEU A 26 14.30 -11.57 -12.59
N MET A 27 13.04 -11.57 -12.16
CA MET A 27 12.42 -12.70 -11.49
C MET A 27 11.17 -13.13 -12.26
N MET A 28 11.08 -14.42 -12.59
CA MET A 28 9.93 -15.03 -13.25
C MET A 28 9.12 -15.81 -12.22
N MET A 29 7.87 -15.39 -12.03
CA MET A 29 6.91 -15.99 -11.09
C MET A 29 5.95 -16.94 -11.82
N PRO A 30 5.37 -17.93 -11.12
CA PRO A 30 4.27 -18.74 -11.65
C PRO A 30 3.02 -17.88 -11.92
N GLY A 31 2.20 -18.32 -12.87
CA GLY A 31 0.98 -17.59 -13.28
C GLY A 31 -0.18 -17.64 -12.28
N PRO A 32 -0.52 -18.80 -11.68
CA PRO A 32 -1.65 -18.89 -10.75
C PRO A 32 -1.49 -17.95 -9.54
N PRO A 33 -2.51 -17.14 -9.18
CA PRO A 33 -2.37 -16.12 -8.13
C PRO A 33 -1.88 -16.66 -6.78
N ARG A 34 -2.38 -17.83 -6.38
CA ARG A 34 -1.97 -18.50 -5.14
C ARG A 34 -0.50 -18.91 -5.15
N GLU A 35 -0.01 -19.43 -6.28
CA GLU A 35 1.40 -19.80 -6.44
C GLU A 35 2.30 -18.56 -6.52
N MET A 36 1.86 -17.55 -7.27
CA MET A 36 2.56 -16.28 -7.41
C MET A 36 2.76 -15.60 -6.06
N GLN A 37 1.71 -15.52 -5.24
CA GLN A 37 1.76 -14.93 -3.91
C GLN A 37 2.71 -15.70 -2.97
N ALA A 38 2.60 -17.03 -2.94
CA ALA A 38 3.49 -17.85 -2.10
C ALA A 38 4.97 -17.69 -2.46
N VAL A 39 5.28 -17.63 -3.75
CA VAL A 39 6.65 -17.35 -4.24
C VAL A 39 7.09 -15.93 -3.87
N PHE A 40 6.22 -14.93 -4.03
CA PHE A 40 6.53 -13.55 -3.72
C PHE A 40 6.87 -13.38 -2.23
N GLU A 41 6.02 -13.89 -1.34
CA GLU A 41 6.21 -13.81 0.11
C GLU A 41 7.46 -14.57 0.56
N ALA A 42 7.72 -15.76 0.01
CA ALA A 42 8.86 -16.59 0.44
C ALA A 42 10.23 -16.08 -0.03
N TYR A 43 10.32 -15.48 -1.23
CA TYR A 43 11.62 -15.18 -1.86
C TYR A 43 11.79 -13.72 -2.28
N ILE A 44 10.75 -13.08 -2.82
CA ILE A 44 10.89 -11.76 -3.45
C ILE A 44 10.76 -10.64 -2.40
N ALA A 45 9.79 -10.74 -1.50
CA ALA A 45 9.57 -9.77 -0.43
C ALA A 45 10.81 -9.60 0.47
N PRO A 46 11.51 -10.67 0.91
CA PRO A 46 12.77 -10.53 1.66
C PRO A 46 13.84 -9.76 0.88
N ILE A 47 14.04 -10.08 -0.41
CA ILE A 47 15.04 -9.41 -1.26
C ILE A 47 14.73 -7.91 -1.42
N ILE A 48 13.45 -7.55 -1.56
CA ILE A 48 13.03 -6.15 -1.60
C ILE A 48 13.32 -5.50 -0.25
N SER A 49 12.97 -6.13 0.87
CA SER A 49 13.18 -5.58 2.21
C SER A 49 14.66 -5.37 2.56
N GLU A 50 15.56 -6.23 2.08
CA GLU A 50 17.01 -6.05 2.27
C GLU A 50 17.56 -4.84 1.49
N ARG A 51 16.94 -4.49 0.37
CA ARG A 51 17.41 -3.42 -0.53
C ARG A 51 16.71 -2.08 -0.28
N PHE A 52 15.49 -2.12 0.21
CA PHE A 52 14.67 -0.95 0.50
C PHE A 52 14.39 -0.91 2.00
N SER A 53 15.09 -0.02 2.70
CA SER A 53 14.90 0.23 4.13
C SER A 53 13.63 1.02 4.45
N ALA A 54 12.88 1.45 3.43
CA ALA A 54 11.64 2.19 3.63
C ALA A 54 10.52 1.21 4.03
N ALA A 55 10.15 1.22 5.30
CA ALA A 55 8.91 0.61 5.74
C ALA A 55 7.73 1.49 5.31
N GLY A 56 6.55 0.89 5.18
CA GLY A 56 5.34 1.65 4.90
C GLY A 56 4.16 1.09 5.68
N ALA A 57 3.27 1.99 6.11
CA ALA A 57 2.02 1.64 6.74
C ALA A 57 0.86 2.26 5.96
N SER A 58 -0.27 1.57 5.94
CA SER A 58 -1.47 2.08 5.29
C SER A 58 -2.73 1.76 6.08
N VAL A 59 -3.69 2.67 5.97
CA VAL A 59 -5.04 2.50 6.52
C VAL A 59 -6.05 2.93 5.47
N ARG A 60 -7.15 2.19 5.42
CA ARG A 60 -8.30 2.54 4.61
C ARG A 60 -9.31 3.27 5.47
N VAL A 61 -9.82 4.37 4.93
CA VAL A 61 -10.89 5.15 5.54
C VAL A 61 -12.00 5.37 4.53
N TYR A 62 -13.19 5.62 5.02
CA TYR A 62 -14.38 5.86 4.22
C TYR A 62 -14.87 7.28 4.51
N VAL A 63 -15.06 8.05 3.44
CA VAL A 63 -15.52 9.44 3.51
C VAL A 63 -16.85 9.54 2.79
N ASP A 64 -17.90 9.98 3.48
CA ASP A 64 -19.21 10.21 2.86
C ASP A 64 -19.20 11.51 2.04
N SER A 65 -18.56 11.45 0.88
CA SER A 65 -18.48 12.53 -0.08
C SER A 65 -18.21 12.00 -1.49
N HIS A 66 -18.43 12.84 -2.50
CA HIS A 66 -18.07 12.54 -3.89
C HIS A 66 -16.60 12.89 -4.17
N GLU A 67 -16.06 12.40 -5.29
CA GLU A 67 -14.67 12.64 -5.70
C GLU A 67 -14.26 14.13 -5.65
N SER A 68 -15.15 15.02 -6.12
CA SER A 68 -14.91 16.46 -6.15
C SER A 68 -14.78 17.09 -4.76
N GLY A 69 -15.42 16.50 -3.73
CA GLY A 69 -15.31 16.92 -2.34
C GLY A 69 -14.08 16.37 -1.64
N VAL A 70 -13.70 15.13 -1.92
CA VAL A 70 -12.56 14.46 -1.28
C VAL A 70 -11.21 14.90 -1.86
N SER A 71 -11.13 15.16 -3.17
CA SER A 71 -9.88 15.48 -3.86
C SER A 71 -9.13 16.70 -3.28
N PRO A 72 -9.78 17.84 -2.99
CA PRO A 72 -9.11 18.98 -2.35
C PRO A 72 -8.64 18.69 -0.92
N LEU A 73 -9.37 17.83 -0.19
CA LEU A 73 -8.99 17.43 1.16
C LEU A 73 -7.74 16.55 1.14
N MET A 74 -7.67 15.60 0.21
CA MET A 74 -6.50 14.75 0.01
C MET A 74 -5.24 15.57 -0.31
N GLN A 75 -5.38 16.59 -1.17
CA GLN A 75 -4.27 17.49 -1.50
C GLN A 75 -3.73 18.20 -0.26
N LYS A 76 -4.61 18.72 0.61
CA LYS A 76 -4.19 19.36 1.87
C LYS A 76 -3.43 18.41 2.80
N VAL A 77 -3.78 17.13 2.84
CA VAL A 77 -3.04 16.13 3.62
C VAL A 77 -1.65 15.93 3.03
N MET A 78 -1.55 15.72 1.72
CA MET A 78 -0.25 15.51 1.04
C MET A 78 0.65 16.75 1.09
N GLU A 79 0.08 17.96 1.07
CA GLU A 79 0.82 19.22 1.25
C GLU A 79 1.37 19.37 2.67
N LYS A 80 0.59 18.98 3.69
CA LYS A 80 1.01 19.04 5.10
C LYS A 80 2.01 17.95 5.45
N PHE A 81 1.89 16.77 4.84
CA PHE A 81 2.71 15.61 5.12
C PHE A 81 3.35 15.05 3.83
N PRO A 82 4.56 15.50 3.46
CA PRO A 82 5.22 15.11 2.21
C PRO A 82 5.51 13.60 2.05
N ASN A 83 5.58 12.87 3.16
CA ASN A 83 5.81 11.41 3.18
C ASN A 83 4.50 10.59 3.25
N VAL A 84 3.35 11.26 3.10
CA VAL A 84 2.03 10.64 3.05
C VAL A 84 1.50 10.72 1.62
N TYR A 85 1.03 9.60 1.11
CA TYR A 85 0.29 9.52 -0.14
C TYR A 85 -1.15 9.14 0.14
N VAL A 86 -2.10 9.88 -0.44
CA VAL A 86 -3.53 9.62 -0.26
C VAL A 86 -4.14 9.27 -1.61
N LYS A 87 -4.92 8.18 -1.66
CA LYS A 87 -5.57 7.69 -2.89
C LYS A 87 -7.02 7.31 -2.63
N ALA A 88 -7.94 7.92 -3.37
CA ALA A 88 -9.35 7.55 -3.38
C ALA A 88 -9.66 6.48 -4.45
N TYR A 89 -10.63 5.61 -4.17
CA TYR A 89 -11.11 4.58 -5.10
C TYR A 89 -12.52 4.89 -5.58
N VAL A 90 -12.62 5.75 -6.59
CA VAL A 90 -13.91 6.22 -7.15
C VAL A 90 -14.83 5.08 -7.57
N ALA A 91 -14.27 4.05 -8.19
CA ALA A 91 -15.01 2.87 -8.66
C ALA A 91 -15.51 1.95 -7.53
N LEU A 92 -15.03 2.14 -6.29
CA LEU A 92 -15.39 1.34 -5.11
C LEU A 92 -16.30 2.10 -4.14
N ARG A 93 -16.89 3.22 -4.57
CA ARG A 93 -17.82 3.98 -3.73
C ARG A 93 -19.00 3.11 -3.30
N GLU A 94 -19.22 3.03 -2.00
CA GLU A 94 -20.37 2.35 -1.42
C GLU A 94 -21.46 3.39 -1.10
N GLU A 95 -22.73 3.07 -1.35
CA GLU A 95 -23.84 3.99 -1.02
C GLU A 95 -23.96 4.23 0.49
N ASP A 96 -23.70 3.21 1.30
CA ASP A 96 -23.88 3.26 2.76
C ASP A 96 -22.64 3.74 3.53
N ARG A 97 -21.44 3.63 2.94
CA ARG A 97 -20.17 3.97 3.60
C ARG A 97 -19.44 5.15 2.97
N GLY A 98 -19.76 5.51 1.73
CA GLY A 98 -19.09 6.56 0.99
C GLY A 98 -17.86 6.09 0.22
N MET A 99 -16.91 6.99 0.01
CA MET A 99 -15.72 6.82 -0.81
C MET A 99 -14.59 6.16 -0.02
N PRO A 100 -14.06 5.01 -0.45
CA PRO A 100 -12.85 4.43 0.13
C PRO A 100 -11.62 5.26 -0.23
N VAL A 101 -10.79 5.57 0.76
CA VAL A 101 -9.55 6.32 0.64
C VAL A 101 -8.46 5.58 1.39
N ASP A 102 -7.38 5.23 0.70
CA ASP A 102 -6.18 4.69 1.34
C ASP A 102 -5.22 5.85 1.66
N ILE A 103 -4.80 5.91 2.91
CA ILE A 103 -3.69 6.76 3.36
C ILE A 103 -2.49 5.85 3.52
N VAL A 104 -1.42 6.15 2.80
CA VAL A 104 -0.19 5.36 2.77
C VAL A 104 0.96 6.24 3.21
N THR A 105 1.77 5.74 4.13
CA THR A 105 2.95 6.41 4.65
C THR A 105 4.18 5.58 4.36
N THR A 106 5.30 6.25 4.11
CA THR A 106 6.61 5.60 3.96
C THR A 106 7.64 6.31 4.81
N GLY A 107 8.58 5.56 5.37
CA GLY A 107 9.60 6.11 6.25
C GLY A 107 10.69 5.11 6.59
N SER A 108 11.67 5.56 7.36
CA SER A 108 12.85 4.76 7.72
C SER A 108 12.70 4.01 9.05
N SER A 109 11.73 4.39 9.88
CA SER A 109 11.50 3.87 11.23
C SER A 109 10.02 3.52 11.40
N GLN A 110 9.73 2.35 11.95
CA GLN A 110 8.36 1.87 12.12
C GLN A 110 7.53 2.79 13.04
N ASP A 111 8.10 3.19 14.18
CA ASP A 111 7.41 4.06 15.14
C ASP A 111 7.08 5.43 14.54
N ASP A 112 8.00 5.99 13.73
CA ASP A 112 7.78 7.27 13.05
C ASP A 112 6.70 7.15 11.97
N ILE A 113 6.63 6.01 11.28
CA ILE A 113 5.62 5.73 10.25
C ILE A 113 4.23 5.62 10.89
N GLU A 114 4.11 4.86 11.98
CA GLU A 114 2.83 4.68 12.68
C GLU A 114 2.33 6.01 13.26
N LEU A 115 3.22 6.80 13.86
CA LEU A 115 2.89 8.15 14.34
C LEU A 115 2.46 9.06 13.19
N LEU A 116 3.22 9.11 12.10
CA LEU A 116 2.89 9.92 10.92
C LEU A 116 1.55 9.50 10.30
N LEU A 117 1.30 8.19 10.21
CA LEU A 117 0.03 7.66 9.74
C LEU A 117 -1.10 8.14 10.63
N GLN A 118 -0.95 8.02 11.95
CA GLN A 118 -1.97 8.46 12.91
C GLN A 118 -2.21 9.97 12.83
N GLU A 119 -1.17 10.80 12.76
CA GLU A 119 -1.30 12.26 12.61
C GLU A 119 -1.99 12.65 11.30
N SER A 120 -1.66 11.97 10.19
CA SER A 120 -2.26 12.22 8.89
C SER A 120 -3.74 11.81 8.83
N VAL A 121 -4.10 10.69 9.46
CA VAL A 121 -5.49 10.23 9.60
C VAL A 121 -6.29 11.19 10.46
N ASN A 122 -5.77 11.60 11.62
CA ASN A 122 -6.43 12.55 12.51
C ASN A 122 -6.67 13.88 11.81
N TYR A 123 -5.65 14.41 11.13
CA TYR A 123 -5.80 15.63 10.35
C TYR A 123 -6.82 15.48 9.21
N PHE A 124 -6.82 14.35 8.51
CA PHE A 124 -7.79 14.09 7.45
C PHE A 124 -9.22 14.01 8.01
N GLN A 125 -9.41 13.33 9.14
CA GLN A 125 -10.69 13.26 9.85
C GLN A 125 -11.17 14.65 10.28
N GLU A 126 -10.30 15.48 10.84
CA GLU A 126 -10.63 16.86 11.23
C GLU A 126 -11.14 17.69 10.04
N ILE A 127 -10.42 17.69 8.91
CA ILE A 127 -10.82 18.49 7.74
C ILE A 127 -12.06 17.94 7.03
N VAL A 128 -12.28 16.62 7.07
CA VAL A 128 -13.49 15.98 6.52
C VAL A 128 -14.72 16.34 7.37
N THR A 129 -14.62 16.19 8.70
CA THR A 129 -15.71 16.49 9.62
C THR A 129 -16.02 17.99 9.71
N ALA A 130 -15.02 18.86 9.55
CA ALA A 130 -15.23 20.31 9.45
C ALA A 130 -16.08 20.72 8.23
N GLN A 131 -16.14 19.89 7.18
CA GLN A 131 -17.02 20.09 6.03
C GLN A 131 -18.40 19.44 6.18
N GLY A 132 -18.68 18.80 7.33
CA GLY A 132 -19.94 18.12 7.60
C GLY A 132 -20.04 16.70 7.02
N ASN A 133 -18.95 16.16 6.48
CA ASN A 133 -18.92 14.79 5.95
C ASN A 133 -18.62 13.77 7.07
N SER A 134 -19.12 12.55 6.93
CA SER A 134 -18.80 11.46 7.86
C SER A 134 -17.46 10.80 7.50
N PHE A 135 -16.79 10.26 8.52
CA PHE A 135 -15.47 9.63 8.41
C PHE A 135 -15.45 8.33 9.21
N LEU A 136 -15.15 7.22 8.55
CA LEU A 136 -15.08 5.89 9.17
C LEU A 136 -13.72 5.25 8.87
N ILE A 137 -13.06 4.73 9.89
CA ILE A 137 -11.78 4.02 9.73
C ILE A 137 -12.08 2.53 9.55
N GLU A 138 -11.54 1.92 8.50
CA GLU A 138 -11.63 0.47 8.34
C GLU A 138 -10.74 -0.20 9.38
N THR A 139 -11.36 -0.85 10.37
CA THR A 139 -10.63 -1.67 11.34
C THR A 139 -10.42 -3.04 10.70
N LYS A 140 -9.19 -3.39 10.34
CA LYS A 140 -8.87 -4.76 9.93
C LYS A 140 -9.14 -5.68 11.13
N GLN A 141 -10.08 -6.63 10.99
CA GLN A 141 -10.25 -7.77 11.89
C GLN A 141 -9.16 -8.81 11.65
#